data_AF-A0A7X1M122-F1
#
_entry.id   AF-A0A7X1M122-F1
#
_cell.length_a   1.000
_cell.length_b   1.000
_cell.length_c   1.000
_cell.angle_alpha   90.00
_cell.angle_beta   90.00
_cell.angle_gamma   90.00
#
_symmetry.space_group_name_H-M   'P 1'
#
loop_
_entity.id
_entity.type
_entity.pdbx_description
1 polymer ?
#
loop_
_entity_poly.entity_id
_entity_poly.type
_entity_poly.pdbx_seq_one_letter_code
_entity_poly.pdbx_strand_id
1 'polypeptide(L)'
;MAVRTNWTIAHTCGHSVEQDLSNRPADKRAGFARWLAGKDCTDCWKAARDGDSAGKEEWLAAKRAEEQQAAATWAGQFQMPPLEGPAKALDWGERSRHQLVTAAYTALVTEGTWDEADWAELEEKVRAVTRAGWWIDQRDAEAADLPELLDAATDDDRGTENPFR
;
A
#
# COMPACT_ATOMS: atom_id res chain seq x y z
N MET A 1 -4.42 -42.08 -41.72
CA MET A 1 -3.58 -40.86 -41.69
C MET A 1 -3.52 -40.36 -40.25
N ALA A 2 -2.33 -40.04 -39.73
CA ALA A 2 -2.19 -39.51 -38.38
C ALA A 2 -2.64 -38.04 -38.32
N VAL A 3 -3.32 -37.65 -37.25
CA VAL A 3 -3.77 -36.26 -37.04
C VAL A 3 -2.55 -35.37 -36.71
N ARG A 4 -2.43 -34.24 -37.40
CA ARG A 4 -1.37 -33.24 -37.23
C ARG A 4 -1.08 -32.90 -35.75
N THR A 5 0.20 -32.95 -35.37
CA THR A 5 0.67 -32.63 -34.01
C THR A 5 1.36 -31.27 -33.93
N ASN A 6 2.14 -30.87 -34.94
CA ASN A 6 2.85 -29.58 -34.96
C ASN A 6 2.03 -28.49 -35.64
N TRP A 7 1.76 -27.39 -34.94
CA TRP A 7 0.95 -26.27 -35.41
C TRP A 7 1.76 -24.98 -35.45
N THR A 8 1.77 -24.31 -36.60
CA THR A 8 2.23 -22.92 -36.70
C THR A 8 1.07 -22.03 -36.28
N ILE A 9 1.24 -21.27 -35.21
CA ILE A 9 0.20 -20.45 -34.61
C ILE A 9 0.59 -18.99 -34.80
N ALA A 10 -0.18 -18.25 -35.59
CA ALA A 10 -0.08 -16.80 -35.70
C ALA A 10 -0.96 -16.17 -34.61
N HIS A 11 -0.33 -15.53 -33.63
CA HIS A 11 -0.97 -14.82 -32.53
C HIS A 11 -1.52 -13.46 -32.96
N THR A 12 -2.44 -12.89 -32.17
CA THR A 12 -3.00 -11.54 -32.42
C THR A 12 -1.96 -10.43 -32.38
N CYS A 13 -0.90 -10.62 -31.59
CA CYS A 13 0.25 -9.72 -31.54
C CYS A 13 1.17 -9.78 -32.79
N GLY A 14 0.84 -10.60 -33.79
CA GLY A 14 1.59 -10.74 -35.05
C GLY A 14 2.74 -11.75 -35.00
N HIS A 15 3.09 -12.29 -33.84
CA HIS A 15 4.11 -13.33 -33.71
C HIS A 15 3.59 -14.70 -34.14
N SER A 16 4.43 -15.47 -34.82
CA SER A 16 4.14 -16.85 -35.19
C SER A 16 5.08 -17.81 -34.48
N VAL A 17 4.53 -18.85 -33.86
CA VAL A 17 5.30 -19.85 -33.10
C VAL A 17 4.89 -21.25 -33.56
N GLU A 18 5.87 -22.15 -33.69
CA GLU A 18 5.59 -23.58 -33.85
C GLU A 18 5.31 -24.21 -32.48
N GLN A 19 4.14 -24.82 -32.35
CA GLN A 19 3.71 -25.51 -31.14
C GLN A 19 3.44 -26.98 -31.41
N ASP A 20 4.10 -27.84 -30.65
CA ASP A 20 3.78 -29.27 -30.62
C ASP A 20 2.59 -29.54 -29.68
N LEU A 21 1.50 -30.03 -30.25
CA LEU A 21 0.28 -30.41 -29.57
C LEU A 21 0.12 -31.94 -29.47
N SER A 22 1.20 -32.71 -29.63
CA SER A 22 1.23 -34.17 -29.46
C SER A 22 0.64 -34.62 -28.11
N ASN A 23 0.93 -33.87 -27.04
CA ASN A 23 0.43 -34.09 -25.68
C ASN A 23 -1.08 -33.82 -25.50
N ARG A 24 -1.76 -33.27 -26.52
CA ARG A 24 -3.23 -33.07 -26.49
C ARG A 24 -3.96 -34.17 -27.26
N PRO A 25 -5.19 -34.55 -26.83
CA PRO A 25 -6.08 -35.41 -27.60
C PRO A 25 -6.29 -34.89 -29.03
N ALA A 26 -6.28 -35.80 -30.00
CA ALA A 26 -6.26 -35.46 -31.43
C ALA A 26 -7.45 -34.60 -31.88
N ASP A 27 -8.63 -34.82 -31.31
CA ASP A 27 -9.87 -34.06 -31.53
C ASP A 27 -9.78 -32.60 -31.05
N LYS A 28 -8.93 -32.31 -30.05
CA LYS A 28 -8.81 -30.98 -29.44
C LYS A 28 -7.70 -30.11 -30.02
N ARG A 29 -6.77 -30.68 -30.80
CA ARG A 29 -5.56 -29.97 -31.29
C ARG A 29 -5.92 -28.76 -32.15
N ALA A 30 -6.80 -28.94 -33.12
CA ALA A 30 -7.20 -27.86 -34.04
C ALA A 30 -7.96 -26.73 -33.32
N GLY A 31 -8.85 -27.06 -32.39
CA GLY A 31 -9.57 -26.08 -31.58
C GLY A 31 -8.63 -25.27 -30.68
N PHE A 32 -7.66 -25.95 -30.05
CA PHE A 32 -6.67 -25.30 -29.19
C PHE A 32 -5.72 -24.38 -29.97
N ALA A 33 -5.27 -24.80 -31.17
CA ALA A 33 -4.47 -23.95 -32.05
C ALA A 33 -5.23 -22.68 -32.47
N ARG A 34 -6.54 -22.79 -32.78
CA ARG A 34 -7.38 -21.61 -33.07
C ARG A 34 -7.54 -20.69 -31.86
N TRP A 35 -7.70 -21.26 -30.66
CA TRP A 35 -7.79 -20.47 -29.44
C TRP A 35 -6.49 -19.72 -29.13
N LEU A 36 -5.34 -20.35 -29.33
CA LEU A 36 -4.03 -19.70 -29.18
C LEU A 36 -3.82 -18.57 -30.19
N ALA A 37 -4.28 -18.74 -31.43
CA ALA A 37 -4.20 -17.71 -32.46
C ALA A 37 -5.04 -16.45 -32.13
N GLY A 38 -6.10 -16.60 -31.32
CA GLY A 38 -6.94 -15.49 -30.84
C GLY A 38 -6.38 -14.75 -29.63
N LYS A 39 -5.12 -14.97 -29.24
CA LYS A 39 -4.45 -14.34 -28.09
C LYS A 39 -3.05 -13.89 -28.45
N ASP A 40 -2.53 -12.96 -27.67
CA ASP A 40 -1.13 -12.58 -27.75
C ASP A 40 -0.23 -13.73 -27.30
N CYS A 41 0.98 -13.79 -27.84
CA CYS A 41 1.96 -14.75 -27.36
C CYS A 41 2.34 -14.44 -25.91
N THR A 42 2.85 -15.44 -25.19
CA THR A 42 3.21 -15.31 -23.77
C THR A 42 4.20 -14.17 -23.52
N ASP A 43 5.13 -13.93 -24.43
CA ASP A 43 6.14 -12.87 -24.28
C ASP A 43 5.53 -11.48 -24.43
N CYS A 44 4.64 -11.28 -25.41
CA CYS A 44 3.90 -10.02 -25.55
C CYS A 44 2.97 -9.76 -24.36
N TRP A 45 2.28 -10.80 -23.87
CA TRP A 45 1.43 -10.68 -22.68
C TRP A 45 2.25 -10.30 -21.44
N LYS A 46 3.40 -10.93 -21.23
CA LYS A 46 4.32 -10.57 -20.13
C LYS A 46 4.83 -9.14 -20.30
N ALA A 47 5.33 -8.77 -21.48
CA ALA A 47 5.86 -7.44 -21.74
C ALA A 47 4.80 -6.34 -21.50
N ALA A 48 3.56 -6.55 -21.91
CA ALA A 48 2.47 -5.62 -21.62
C ALA A 48 2.19 -5.50 -20.12
N ARG A 49 2.15 -6.64 -19.40
CA ARG A 49 1.95 -6.67 -17.95
C ARG A 49 3.09 -6.02 -17.17
N ASP A 50 4.33 -6.27 -17.58
CA ASP A 50 5.52 -5.73 -16.93
C ASP A 50 5.62 -4.22 -17.17
N GLY A 51 5.29 -3.74 -18.37
CA GLY A 51 5.20 -2.31 -18.68
C GLY A 51 4.18 -1.56 -17.81
N ASP A 52 2.99 -2.14 -17.61
CA ASP A 52 1.97 -1.57 -16.72
C ASP A 52 2.41 -1.58 -15.24
N SER A 53 3.21 -2.58 -14.83
CA SER A 53 3.68 -2.70 -13.46
C SER A 53 4.76 -1.68 -13.10
N ALA A 54 5.71 -1.40 -14.01
CA ALA A 54 6.80 -0.47 -13.77
C ALA A 54 6.29 0.96 -13.52
N GLY A 55 5.38 1.46 -14.37
CA GLY A 55 4.79 2.79 -14.17
C GLY A 55 3.95 2.89 -12.89
N LYS A 56 3.30 1.78 -12.48
CA LYS A 56 2.54 1.72 -11.23
C LYS A 56 3.46 1.74 -10.00
N GLU A 57 4.57 1.03 -10.03
CA GLU A 57 5.54 1.00 -8.94
C GLU A 57 6.20 2.37 -8.74
N GLU A 58 6.63 3.01 -9.82
CA GLU A 58 7.19 4.37 -9.79
C GLU A 58 6.17 5.38 -9.24
N TRP A 59 4.92 5.32 -9.71
CA TRP A 59 3.85 6.18 -9.21
C TRP A 59 3.58 5.95 -7.71
N LEU A 60 3.51 4.70 -7.25
CA LEU A 60 3.34 4.37 -5.84
C LEU A 60 4.52 4.85 -4.99
N ALA A 61 5.76 4.73 -5.49
CA ALA A 61 6.94 5.22 -4.80
C ALA A 61 6.93 6.74 -4.67
N ALA A 62 6.61 7.45 -5.76
CA ALA A 62 6.46 8.91 -5.74
C ALA A 62 5.35 9.35 -4.77
N LYS A 63 4.21 8.66 -4.77
CA LYS A 63 3.09 8.99 -3.87
C LYS A 63 3.44 8.79 -2.40
N ARG A 64 4.12 7.70 -2.06
CA ARG A 64 4.59 7.46 -0.68
C ARG A 64 5.64 8.48 -0.24
N ALA A 65 6.52 8.91 -1.15
CA ALA A 65 7.52 9.94 -0.85
C ALA A 65 6.85 11.30 -0.58
N GLU A 66 5.81 11.65 -1.34
CA GLU A 66 5.00 12.86 -1.10
C GLU A 66 4.32 12.82 0.27
N GLU A 67 3.64 11.71 0.61
CA GLU A 67 3.00 11.53 1.91
C GLU A 67 3.99 11.59 3.07
N GLN A 68 5.16 10.99 2.90
CA GLN A 68 6.23 11.00 3.91
C GLN A 68 6.76 12.42 4.13
N GLN A 69 6.97 13.19 3.05
CA GLN A 69 7.39 14.58 3.16
C GLN A 69 6.35 15.45 3.87
N ALA A 70 5.06 15.22 3.60
CA ALA A 70 3.96 15.89 4.29
C ALA A 70 3.97 15.57 5.78
N ALA A 71 4.10 14.28 6.13
CA ALA A 71 4.18 13.83 7.53
C ALA A 71 5.38 14.45 8.26
N ALA A 72 6.56 14.50 7.62
CA ALA A 72 7.75 15.11 8.20
C ALA A 72 7.61 16.64 8.40
N THR A 73 7.01 17.32 7.43
CA THR A 73 6.76 18.77 7.51
C THR A 73 5.79 19.10 8.64
N TRP A 74 4.68 18.35 8.72
CA TRP A 74 3.71 18.45 9.80
C TRP A 74 4.35 18.16 11.16
N ALA A 75 5.13 17.07 11.27
CA ALA A 75 5.80 16.71 12.51
C ALA A 75 6.76 17.82 12.99
N GLY A 76 7.49 18.47 12.08
CA GLY A 76 8.32 19.63 12.41
C GLY A 76 7.51 20.84 12.87
N GLN A 77 6.39 21.15 12.20
CA GLN A 77 5.52 22.28 12.53
C GLN A 77 4.88 22.13 13.91
N PHE A 78 4.39 20.93 14.25
CA PHE A 78 3.69 20.65 15.50
C PHE A 78 4.59 20.04 16.58
N GLN A 79 5.91 20.02 16.35
CA GLN A 79 6.92 19.50 17.27
C GLN A 79 6.63 18.07 17.75
N MET A 80 6.22 17.20 16.82
CA MET A 80 5.92 15.82 17.11
C MET A 80 7.21 15.04 17.39
N PRO A 81 7.32 14.32 18.52
CA PRO A 81 8.48 13.49 18.82
C PRO A 81 8.72 12.42 17.73
N PRO A 82 9.98 12.00 17.53
CA PRO A 82 10.29 10.88 16.66
C PRO A 82 9.62 9.61 17.20
N LEU A 83 9.18 8.74 16.29
CA LEU A 83 8.58 7.47 16.68
C LEU A 83 9.66 6.43 17.01
N GLU A 84 9.30 5.49 17.88
CA GLU A 84 10.12 4.39 18.35
C GLU A 84 9.65 3.07 17.73
N GLY A 85 10.60 2.22 17.37
CA GLY A 85 10.34 0.89 16.82
C GLY A 85 11.31 0.48 15.72
N PRO A 86 11.03 -0.65 15.03
CA PRO A 86 11.86 -1.10 13.92
C PRO A 86 11.89 -0.08 12.79
N ALA A 87 13.05 0.14 12.16
CA ALA A 87 13.20 1.11 11.06
C ALA A 87 12.14 0.95 9.94
N LYS A 88 11.76 -0.30 9.62
CA LYS A 88 10.71 -0.60 8.62
C LYS A 88 9.30 -0.09 8.99
N ALA A 89 9.07 0.24 10.27
CA ALA A 89 7.79 0.69 10.79
C ALA A 89 7.75 2.21 11.00
N LEU A 90 8.90 2.90 11.06
CA LEU A 90 8.94 4.33 11.37
C LEU A 90 8.21 5.17 10.32
N ASP A 91 8.59 5.06 9.04
CA ASP A 91 7.93 5.77 7.93
C ASP A 91 6.43 5.47 7.84
N TRP A 92 6.02 4.25 8.22
CA TRP A 92 4.62 3.89 8.18
C TRP A 92 3.85 4.47 9.37
N GLY A 93 4.41 4.38 10.57
CA GLY A 93 3.86 5.00 11.76
C GLY A 93 3.77 6.52 11.65
N GLU A 94 4.77 7.18 11.07
CA GLU A 94 4.78 8.64 10.89
C GLU A 94 3.66 9.10 9.96
N ARG A 95 3.48 8.40 8.82
CA ARG A 95 2.36 8.68 7.90
C ARG A 95 1.01 8.38 8.54
N SER A 96 0.87 7.24 9.22
CA SER A 96 -0.37 6.88 9.91
C SER A 96 -0.73 7.89 11.00
N ARG A 97 0.24 8.33 11.82
CA ARG A 97 0.06 9.39 12.81
C ARG A 97 -0.39 10.70 12.16
N HIS A 98 0.33 11.16 11.14
CA HIS A 98 -0.02 12.39 10.43
C HIS A 98 -1.43 12.36 9.85
N GLN A 99 -1.79 11.27 9.16
CA GLN A 99 -3.11 11.10 8.54
C GLN A 99 -4.22 11.07 9.59
N LEU A 100 -4.06 10.24 10.63
CA LEU A 100 -5.08 10.09 11.67
C LEU A 100 -5.28 11.38 12.47
N VAL A 101 -4.18 12.04 12.89
CA VAL A 101 -4.26 13.26 13.70
C VAL A 101 -4.82 14.44 12.90
N THR A 102 -4.43 14.59 11.64
CA THR A 102 -4.98 15.66 10.78
C THR A 102 -6.46 15.44 10.47
N ALA A 103 -6.85 14.18 10.23
CA ALA A 103 -8.25 13.82 10.04
C ALA A 103 -9.06 14.04 11.33
N ALA A 104 -8.49 13.74 12.50
CA ALA A 104 -9.15 13.93 13.79
C ALA A 104 -9.37 15.41 14.10
N TYR A 105 -8.37 16.27 13.84
CA TYR A 105 -8.54 17.72 13.96
C TYR A 105 -9.67 18.24 13.06
N THR A 106 -9.72 17.74 11.81
CA THR A 106 -10.79 18.10 10.88
C THR A 106 -12.16 17.69 11.44
N ALA A 107 -12.31 16.43 11.86
CA ALA A 107 -13.58 15.89 12.34
C ALA A 107 -14.05 16.50 13.67
N LEU A 108 -13.13 16.77 14.61
CA LEU A 108 -13.46 17.19 15.96
C LEU A 108 -13.52 18.71 16.12
N VAL A 109 -12.57 19.44 15.50
CA VAL A 109 -12.41 20.89 15.67
C VAL A 109 -13.01 21.67 14.50
N THR A 110 -12.67 21.30 13.25
CA THR A 110 -13.12 22.07 12.08
C THR A 110 -14.59 21.83 11.76
N GLU A 111 -15.02 20.57 11.80
CA GLU A 111 -16.39 20.14 11.49
C GLU A 111 -17.21 19.82 12.75
N GLY A 112 -16.52 19.55 13.86
CA GLY A 112 -17.11 19.18 15.13
C GLY A 112 -17.37 20.37 16.04
N THR A 113 -17.43 20.08 17.34
CA THR A 113 -17.76 21.07 18.38
C THR A 113 -16.60 21.37 19.32
N TRP A 114 -15.45 20.72 19.13
CA TRP A 114 -14.28 20.95 19.97
C TRP A 114 -13.68 22.31 19.67
N ASP A 115 -13.17 22.96 20.69
CA ASP A 115 -12.37 24.15 20.52
C ASP A 115 -10.86 23.84 20.51
N GLU A 116 -10.05 24.88 20.30
CA GLU A 116 -8.59 24.75 20.28
C GLU A 116 -8.01 24.34 21.64
N ALA A 117 -8.71 24.59 22.76
CA ALA A 117 -8.25 24.19 24.08
C ALA A 117 -8.46 22.69 24.31
N ASP A 118 -9.63 22.15 23.92
CA ASP A 118 -9.89 20.71 23.91
C ASP A 118 -8.86 19.97 23.04
N TRP A 119 -8.55 20.54 21.86
CA TRP A 119 -7.54 19.98 20.97
C TRP A 119 -6.13 20.00 21.57
N ALA A 120 -5.73 21.10 22.22
CA ALA A 120 -4.40 21.21 22.81
C ALA A 120 -4.13 20.13 23.87
N GLU A 121 -5.14 19.76 24.67
CA GLU A 121 -5.02 18.65 25.63
C GLU A 121 -4.83 17.30 24.94
N LEU A 122 -5.53 17.07 23.83
CA LEU A 122 -5.38 15.86 23.02
C LEU A 122 -4.02 15.80 22.33
N GLU A 123 -3.53 16.93 21.83
CA GLU A 123 -2.24 17.02 21.14
C GLU A 123 -1.07 16.62 22.06
N GLU A 124 -1.14 16.93 23.35
CA GLU A 124 -0.17 16.42 24.34
C GLU A 124 -0.21 14.89 24.46
N LYS A 125 -1.40 14.27 24.42
CA LYS A 125 -1.53 12.80 24.41
C LYS A 125 -0.97 12.20 23.11
N VAL A 126 -1.19 12.86 21.97
CA VAL A 126 -0.60 12.48 20.68
C VAL A 126 0.93 12.50 20.77
N ARG A 127 1.52 13.54 21.37
CA ARG A 127 2.99 13.63 21.54
C ARG A 127 3.54 12.53 22.46
N ALA A 128 2.78 12.11 23.47
CA ALA A 128 3.22 11.10 24.42
C ALA A 128 3.33 9.69 23.80
N VAL A 129 2.52 9.37 22.79
CA VAL A 129 2.52 8.04 22.14
C VAL A 129 3.57 8.01 21.02
N THR A 130 4.73 7.44 21.30
CA THR A 130 5.86 7.38 20.34
C THR A 130 6.00 6.01 19.67
N ARG A 131 5.33 4.96 20.13
CA ARG A 131 5.45 3.63 19.50
C ARG A 131 4.87 3.62 18.09
N ALA A 132 5.70 3.41 17.08
CA ALA A 132 5.29 3.38 15.67
C ALA A 132 4.23 2.31 15.38
N GLY A 133 4.35 1.14 16.02
CA GLY A 133 3.39 0.04 15.86
C GLY A 133 1.97 0.41 16.28
N TRP A 134 1.81 1.21 17.33
CA TRP A 134 0.49 1.64 17.81
C TRP A 134 -0.23 2.49 16.75
N TRP A 135 0.46 3.48 16.18
CA TRP A 135 -0.09 4.32 15.11
C TRP A 135 -0.46 3.54 13.85
N ILE A 136 0.34 2.52 13.51
CA ILE A 136 0.08 1.64 12.36
C ILE A 136 -1.20 0.82 12.57
N ASP A 137 -1.45 0.36 13.80
CA ASP A 137 -2.63 -0.43 14.13
C ASP A 137 -3.92 0.40 14.06
N GLN A 138 -3.83 1.72 14.31
CA GLN A 138 -4.98 2.65 14.23
C GLN A 138 -5.22 3.28 12.86
N ARG A 139 -4.42 2.93 11.83
CA ARG A 139 -4.49 3.60 10.52
C ARG A 139 -5.85 3.55 9.82
N ASP A 140 -6.66 2.53 10.16
CA ASP A 140 -7.97 2.26 9.57
C ASP A 140 -9.11 2.61 10.55
N ALA A 141 -8.80 3.24 11.70
CA ALA A 141 -9.78 3.70 12.67
C ALA A 141 -10.49 4.97 12.20
N GLU A 142 -11.70 5.21 12.73
CA GLU A 142 -12.40 6.47 12.48
C GLU A 142 -11.68 7.61 13.20
N ALA A 143 -11.49 8.72 12.50
CA ALA A 143 -10.66 9.82 13.00
C ALA A 143 -11.23 10.45 14.29
N ALA A 144 -12.55 10.43 14.45
CA ALA A 144 -13.23 10.93 15.65
C ALA A 144 -12.99 10.06 16.90
N ASP A 145 -12.53 8.81 16.72
CA ASP A 145 -12.25 7.89 17.82
C ASP A 145 -10.85 8.10 18.42
N LEU A 146 -10.02 8.98 17.84
CA LEU A 146 -8.66 9.26 18.31
C LEU A 146 -8.57 9.56 19.82
N PRO A 147 -9.48 10.33 20.46
CA PRO A 147 -9.47 10.53 21.90
C PRO A 147 -9.59 9.24 22.71
N GLU A 148 -10.53 8.37 22.36
CA GLU A 148 -10.74 7.09 23.04
C GLU A 148 -9.55 6.15 22.83
N LEU A 149 -8.99 6.13 21.61
CA LEU A 149 -7.80 5.35 21.30
C LEU A 149 -6.60 5.80 22.14
N LEU A 150 -6.34 7.11 22.24
CA LEU A 150 -5.24 7.65 23.03
C LEU A 150 -5.42 7.39 24.54
N ASP A 151 -6.66 7.38 25.03
CA ASP A 151 -6.95 7.01 26.42
C ASP A 151 -6.73 5.51 26.69
N ALA A 152 -6.91 4.67 25.67
CA ALA A 152 -6.60 3.24 25.75
C ALA A 152 -5.09 2.92 25.57
N ALA A 153 -4.28 3.87 25.10
CA ALA A 153 -2.85 3.68 24.92
C ALA A 153 -2.14 3.47 26.27
N THR A 154 -1.34 2.42 26.34
CA THR A 154 -0.68 1.97 27.57
C THR A 154 0.70 2.60 27.74
N ASP A 155 1.34 2.38 28.88
CA ASP A 155 2.73 2.81 29.11
C ASP A 155 3.72 2.18 28.10
N ASP A 156 3.39 1.04 27.50
CA ASP A 156 4.22 0.39 26.47
C ASP A 156 4.15 1.08 25.10
N ASP A 157 3.16 1.97 24.90
CA ASP A 157 2.96 2.75 23.68
C ASP A 157 3.55 4.16 23.79
N ARG A 158 3.86 4.58 25.02
CA ARG A 158 4.41 5.88 25.35
C ARG A 158 5.93 5.84 25.34
N GLY A 159 6.55 6.94 24.90
CA GLY A 159 8.01 7.05 24.83
C GLY A 159 8.64 6.90 26.21
N THR A 160 9.71 6.11 26.29
CA THR A 160 10.45 5.93 27.53
C THR A 160 11.80 6.63 27.44
N GLU A 161 12.19 7.35 28.50
CA GLU A 161 13.57 7.83 28.65
C GLU A 161 14.60 6.68 28.83
N ASN A 162 14.17 5.40 28.78
CA ASN A 162 14.98 4.25 29.17
C ASN A 162 15.44 3.41 27.96
N PRO A 163 16.71 3.50 27.54
CA PRO A 163 17.23 2.84 26.34
C PRO A 163 17.49 1.33 26.46
N PHE A 164 17.02 0.64 27.51
CA PHE A 164 17.35 -0.76 27.80
C PHE A 164 16.15 -1.72 27.88
N ARG A 165 15.02 -1.40 27.25
CA ARG A 165 13.86 -2.31 27.19
C ARG A 165 13.78 -3.07 25.87
#